data_AF-A0A821PLR9-F1
#
_entry.id   AF-A0A821PLR9-F1
#
_cell.length_a   1.000
_cell.length_b   1.000
_cell.length_c   1.000
_cell.angle_alpha   90.00
_cell.angle_beta   90.00
_cell.angle_gamma   90.00
#
_symmetry.space_group_name_H-M   'P 1'
#
loop_
_entity.id
_entity.type
_entity.pdbx_description
1 polymer ?
#
loop_
_entity_poly.entity_id
_entity_poly.type
_entity_poly.pdbx_seq_one_letter_code
_entity_poly.pdbx_strand_id
1 'polypeptide(L)'
;MERFSDDFNWTFKFSGKKIPSINLGSYNYLGFAENQGPCSERAIKSIEKYGVTTCSMRHELGNQQYMKELESLMAEYLNVEDCIAFGMGFATNALNIPTLVGKVNLFLFNFVI
;
A
#
# COMPACT_ATOMS: atom_id res chain seq x y z
N MET A 1 -10.48 -21.00 2.15
CA MET A 1 -11.82 -21.54 1.82
C MET A 1 -11.62 -22.80 1.01
N GLU A 2 -12.29 -23.88 1.37
CA GLU A 2 -12.23 -25.13 0.62
C GLU A 2 -12.90 -24.92 -0.76
N ARG A 3 -12.20 -25.35 -1.80
CA ARG A 3 -12.64 -25.29 -3.19
C ARG A 3 -12.53 -26.69 -3.76
N PHE A 4 -13.50 -27.08 -4.57
CA PHE A 4 -13.43 -28.29 -5.39
C PHE A 4 -13.73 -27.94 -6.84
N SER A 5 -13.19 -28.77 -7.73
CA SER A 5 -13.39 -28.68 -9.16
C SER A 5 -13.64 -30.08 -9.68
N ASP A 6 -14.62 -30.19 -10.57
CA ASP A 6 -14.96 -31.44 -11.26
C ASP A 6 -14.42 -31.42 -12.71
N ASP A 7 -13.67 -30.36 -13.08
CA ASP A 7 -13.30 -30.00 -14.46
C ASP A 7 -11.83 -29.54 -14.59
N PHE A 8 -10.90 -30.20 -13.88
CA PHE A 8 -9.47 -29.89 -13.94
C PHE A 8 -9.12 -28.44 -13.54
N ASN A 9 -9.81 -27.89 -12.55
CA ASN A 9 -9.66 -26.52 -12.04
C ASN A 9 -10.03 -25.40 -13.03
N TRP A 10 -10.78 -25.70 -14.10
CA TRP A 10 -11.35 -24.67 -14.97
C TRP A 10 -12.42 -23.85 -14.26
N THR A 11 -13.23 -24.50 -13.43
CA THR A 11 -14.19 -23.84 -12.55
C THR A 11 -13.96 -24.25 -11.10
N PHE A 12 -14.27 -23.33 -10.20
CA PHE A 12 -14.18 -23.56 -8.76
C PHE A 12 -15.56 -23.44 -8.13
N LYS A 13 -15.93 -24.46 -7.36
CA LYS A 13 -17.11 -24.43 -6.49
C LYS A 13 -16.66 -24.26 -5.04
N PHE A 14 -17.33 -23.38 -4.31
CA PHE A 14 -17.09 -23.17 -2.89
C PHE A 14 -17.95 -24.15 -2.08
N SER A 15 -17.34 -24.95 -1.21
CA SER A 15 -18.09 -25.82 -0.29
C SER A 15 -18.64 -25.08 0.93
N GLY A 16 -18.30 -23.79 1.11
CA GLY A 16 -18.62 -23.00 2.29
C GLY A 16 -17.73 -23.30 3.51
N LYS A 17 -16.98 -24.41 3.48
CA LYS A 17 -16.07 -24.79 4.57
C LYS A 17 -14.82 -23.91 4.59
N LYS A 18 -14.47 -23.40 5.77
CA LYS A 18 -13.23 -22.67 6.01
C LYS A 18 -12.21 -23.65 6.58
N ILE A 19 -11.09 -23.81 5.88
CA ILE A 19 -9.95 -24.62 6.34
C ILE A 19 -8.89 -23.63 6.84
N PRO A 20 -8.30 -23.84 8.04
CA PRO A 20 -7.16 -23.07 8.48
C PRO A 20 -5.97 -23.31 7.54
N SER A 21 -5.30 -22.24 7.12
CA SER A 21 -4.18 -22.32 6.19
C SER A 21 -3.12 -21.29 6.57
N ILE A 22 -1.87 -21.60 6.27
CA ILE A 22 -0.74 -20.69 6.48
C ILE A 22 -0.55 -19.87 5.20
N ASN A 23 -0.50 -18.55 5.32
CA ASN A 23 -0.20 -17.67 4.19
C ASN A 23 1.32 -17.49 4.07
N LEU A 24 1.93 -18.09 3.05
CA LEU A 24 3.35 -17.95 2.74
C LEU A 24 3.62 -17.02 1.53
N GLY A 25 2.58 -16.40 0.97
CA GLY A 25 2.66 -15.58 -0.25
C GLY A 25 2.39 -14.10 -0.05
N SER A 26 2.08 -13.65 1.16
CA SER A 26 1.87 -12.23 1.46
C SER A 26 3.17 -11.53 1.83
N TYR A 27 3.27 -10.24 1.50
CA TYR A 27 4.33 -9.34 1.96
C TYR A 27 4.09 -8.74 3.36
N ASN A 28 3.35 -9.45 4.23
CA ASN A 28 3.03 -8.99 5.58
C ASN A 28 4.15 -9.34 6.57
N TYR A 29 5.37 -8.85 6.33
CA TYR A 29 6.56 -9.26 7.07
C TYR A 29 6.50 -8.97 8.58
N LEU A 30 5.86 -7.85 8.96
CA LEU A 30 5.77 -7.41 10.36
C LEU A 30 4.45 -7.77 11.03
N GLY A 31 3.51 -8.42 10.31
CA GLY A 31 2.21 -8.76 10.88
C GLY A 31 1.29 -7.56 11.14
N PHE A 32 1.51 -6.40 10.52
CA PHE A 32 0.69 -5.21 10.74
C PHE A 32 -0.63 -5.23 9.98
N ALA A 33 -0.78 -6.09 8.97
CA ALA A 33 -1.99 -6.22 8.16
C ALA A 33 -3.04 -7.19 8.76
N GLU A 34 -3.05 -7.36 10.09
CA GLU A 34 -4.04 -8.19 10.78
C GLU A 34 -5.39 -7.47 10.94
N ASN A 35 -6.49 -8.23 10.96
CA ASN A 35 -7.83 -7.68 11.09
C ASN A 35 -8.12 -7.09 12.49
N GLN A 36 -7.29 -7.43 13.47
CA GLN A 36 -7.47 -7.06 14.88
C GLN A 36 -6.15 -6.52 15.44
N GLY A 37 -6.25 -5.71 16.49
CA GLY A 37 -5.09 -5.15 17.18
C GLY A 37 -4.87 -3.67 16.87
N PRO A 38 -3.75 -3.12 17.38
CA PRO A 38 -3.56 -1.67 17.47
C PRO A 38 -3.51 -0.98 16.10
N CYS A 39 -3.00 -1.63 15.06
CA CYS A 39 -2.98 -1.07 13.71
C CYS A 39 -4.39 -0.92 13.13
N SER A 40 -5.22 -1.97 13.22
CA SER A 40 -6.62 -1.97 12.76
C SER A 40 -7.45 -0.94 13.54
N GLU A 41 -7.33 -0.93 14.87
CA GLU A 41 -8.06 0.02 15.72
C GLU A 41 -7.68 1.49 15.45
N ARG A 42 -6.38 1.78 15.26
CA ARG A 42 -5.93 3.13 14.91
C ARG A 42 -6.39 3.54 13.53
N ALA A 43 -6.40 2.62 12.56
CA ALA A 43 -6.92 2.88 11.23
C ALA A 43 -8.41 3.26 11.27
N ILE A 44 -9.23 2.52 12.02
CA ILE A 44 -10.66 2.82 12.21
C ILE A 44 -10.83 4.22 12.83
N LYS A 45 -10.12 4.51 13.93
CA LYS A 45 -10.18 5.83 14.59
C LYS A 45 -9.77 6.98 13.66
N SER A 46 -8.76 6.77 12.82
CA SER A 46 -8.36 7.75 11.81
C SER A 46 -9.46 7.98 10.76
N ILE A 47 -10.11 6.91 10.29
CA ILE A 47 -11.23 7.02 9.34
C ILE A 47 -12.42 7.74 9.98
N GLU A 48 -12.75 7.45 11.23
CA GLU A 48 -13.82 8.14 11.98
C GLU A 48 -13.53 9.63 12.14
N LYS A 49 -12.26 10.00 12.38
CA LYS A 49 -11.84 11.39 12.60
C LYS A 49 -11.74 12.20 11.30
N TYR A 50 -11.16 11.63 10.24
CA TYR A 50 -10.79 12.35 9.02
C TYR A 50 -11.69 12.01 7.82
N GLY A 51 -12.60 11.04 7.96
CA GLY A 51 -13.38 10.50 6.85
C GLY A 51 -12.59 9.50 6.00
N VAL A 52 -13.27 8.92 5.01
CA VAL A 52 -12.70 7.87 4.14
C VAL A 52 -11.79 8.45 3.06
N THR A 53 -12.12 9.63 2.53
CA THR A 53 -11.37 10.29 1.46
C THR A 53 -11.73 11.77 1.38
N THR A 54 -10.78 12.58 0.92
CA THR A 54 -10.99 14.01 0.63
C THR A 54 -11.46 14.27 -0.81
N CYS A 55 -11.47 13.25 -1.68
CA CYS A 55 -11.83 13.35 -3.10
C CYS A 55 -11.13 14.50 -3.86
N SER A 56 -9.96 14.95 -3.41
CA SER A 56 -9.22 16.08 -3.98
C SER A 56 -7.73 15.78 -4.07
N MET A 57 -7.06 16.44 -5.02
CA MET A 57 -5.62 16.31 -5.21
C MET A 57 -4.85 17.06 -4.13
N ARG A 58 -3.62 16.63 -3.85
CA ARG A 58 -2.72 17.30 -2.90
C ARG A 58 -2.50 18.78 -3.21
N HIS A 59 -2.53 19.17 -4.48
CA HIS A 59 -2.33 20.55 -4.89
C HIS A 59 -3.49 21.48 -4.50
N GLU A 60 -4.66 20.92 -4.20
CA GLU A 60 -5.86 21.65 -3.81
C GLU A 60 -6.20 21.38 -2.33
N LEU A 61 -7.20 20.54 -2.07
CA LEU A 61 -7.72 20.27 -0.73
C LEU A 61 -7.19 18.95 -0.14
N GLY A 62 -6.33 18.23 -0.86
CA GLY A 62 -5.77 16.96 -0.43
C GLY A 62 -4.61 17.06 0.57
N ASN A 63 -4.04 18.25 0.81
CA ASN A 63 -2.89 18.43 1.70
C ASN A 63 -3.30 18.52 3.19
N GLN A 64 -3.83 17.42 3.70
CA GLN A 64 -4.36 17.31 5.06
C GLN A 64 -3.26 17.11 6.11
N GLN A 65 -3.58 17.48 7.35
CA GLN A 65 -2.63 17.40 8.48
C GLN A 65 -2.08 15.98 8.72
N TYR A 66 -2.92 14.95 8.58
CA TYR A 66 -2.49 13.56 8.79
C TYR A 66 -1.46 13.09 7.74
N MET A 67 -1.48 13.65 6.53
CA MET A 67 -0.47 13.33 5.50
C MET A 67 0.89 13.92 5.88
N LYS A 68 0.92 15.16 6.39
CA LYS A 68 2.16 15.81 6.86
C LYS A 68 2.78 15.07 8.04
N GLU A 69 1.95 14.61 8.98
CA GLU A 69 2.39 13.81 10.13
C GLU A 69 2.98 12.47 9.68
N LEU A 70 2.32 11.79 8.72
CA LEU A 70 2.85 10.56 8.11
C LEU A 70 4.20 10.80 7.43
N GLU A 71 4.31 11.83 6.59
CA GLU A 71 5.54 12.17 5.87
C GLU A 71 6.68 12.51 6.82
N SER A 72 6.42 13.30 7.85
CA SER A 72 7.42 13.65 8.86
C SER A 72 7.92 12.42 9.63
N LEU A 73 6.99 11.55 10.06
CA LEU A 73 7.32 10.30 10.75
C LEU A 73 8.16 9.37 9.86
N MET A 74 7.83 9.27 8.57
CA MET A 74 8.57 8.45 7.63
C MET A 74 9.96 9.02 7.33
N ALA A 75 10.09 10.35 7.22
CA ALA A 75 11.38 11.01 7.05
C ALA A 75 12.31 10.75 8.24
N GLU A 76 11.78 10.85 9.47
CA GLU A 76 12.50 10.50 10.69
C GLU A 76 12.91 9.02 10.72
N TYR A 77 11.97 8.12 10.44
CA TYR A 77 12.22 6.68 10.45
C TYR A 77 13.27 6.24 9.42
N LEU A 78 13.25 6.85 8.23
CA LEU A 78 14.21 6.57 7.15
C LEU A 78 15.52 7.35 7.29
N ASN A 79 15.60 8.30 8.23
CA ASN A 79 16.73 9.21 8.42
C ASN A 79 17.08 9.99 7.12
N VAL A 80 16.06 10.62 6.52
CA VAL A 80 16.17 11.48 5.33
C VAL A 80 15.64 12.88 5.61
N GLU A 81 15.98 13.85 4.77
CA GLU A 81 15.59 15.26 4.96
C GLU A 81 14.08 15.50 4.83
N ASP A 82 13.43 14.84 3.87
CA ASP A 82 12.00 14.98 3.61
C ASP A 82 11.42 13.70 2.95
N CYS A 83 10.11 13.51 3.05
CA CYS A 83 9.40 12.37 2.49
C CYS A 83 8.10 12.81 1.83
N ILE A 84 7.76 12.18 0.69
CA ILE A 84 6.47 12.37 0.03
C ILE A 84 5.77 11.03 -0.16
N ALA A 85 4.52 10.94 0.31
CA ALA A 85 3.72 9.73 0.25
C ALA A 85 2.79 9.70 -0.98
N PHE A 86 2.78 8.57 -1.68
CA PHE A 86 1.88 8.30 -2.81
C PHE A 86 0.98 7.11 -2.50
N GLY A 87 -0.21 7.06 -3.11
CA GLY A 87 -1.21 6.02 -2.84
C GLY A 87 -0.80 4.61 -3.29
N MET A 88 0.26 4.46 -4.10
CA MET A 88 0.77 3.15 -4.52
C MET A 88 2.27 3.22 -4.88
N GLY A 89 2.99 2.14 -4.59
CA GLY A 89 4.43 2.04 -4.88
C GLY A 89 4.77 2.18 -6.37
N PHE A 90 3.95 1.61 -7.26
CA PHE A 90 4.14 1.76 -8.70
C PHE A 90 4.06 3.24 -9.15
N ALA A 91 3.06 3.98 -8.68
CA ALA A 91 2.90 5.40 -9.01
C ALA A 91 4.07 6.25 -8.49
N THR A 92 4.65 5.86 -7.34
CA THR A 92 5.84 6.53 -6.80
C THR A 92 7.00 6.49 -7.80
N ASN A 93 7.27 5.35 -8.42
CA ASN A 93 8.36 5.24 -9.38
C ASN A 93 7.99 5.83 -10.75
N ALA A 94 6.83 5.44 -11.28
CA ALA A 94 6.41 5.78 -12.64
C ALA A 94 6.19 7.28 -12.84
N LEU A 95 5.75 8.01 -11.81
CA LEU A 95 5.48 9.44 -11.91
C LEU A 95 6.69 10.30 -11.57
N ASN A 96 7.57 9.87 -10.65
CA ASN A 96 8.68 10.71 -10.17
C ASN A 96 10.01 10.49 -10.92
N ILE A 97 10.29 9.29 -11.43
CA ILE A 97 11.53 9.10 -12.21
C ILE A 97 11.56 10.04 -13.43
N PRO A 98 10.48 10.19 -14.22
CA PRO A 98 10.48 11.12 -15.34
C PRO A 98 10.60 12.61 -14.96
N THR A 99 10.21 13.00 -13.74
CA THR A 99 10.34 14.40 -13.29
C THR A 99 11.78 14.74 -12.90
N LEU A 100 12.57 13.74 -12.49
CA LEU A 100 13.99 13.88 -12.17
C LEU A 100 14.90 13.70 -13.40
N VAL A 101 14.45 12.96 -14.42
CA VAL A 101 15.24 12.61 -15.61
C VAL A 101 14.75 13.42 -16.82
N GLY A 102 15.53 14.41 -17.24
CA GLY A 102 15.26 15.21 -18.43
C GLY A 102 15.66 14.54 -19.75
N LYS A 103 15.31 15.16 -20.88
CA LYS A 103 15.50 14.63 -22.25
C LYS A 103 16.94 14.20 -22.60
N VAL A 104 17.95 14.76 -21.93
CA VAL A 104 19.39 14.52 -22.20
C VAL A 104 20.05 13.64 -21.11
N ASN A 105 19.27 13.16 -20.14
CA ASN A 105 19.80 12.43 -18.99
C ASN A 105 19.86 10.92 -19.28
N LEU A 106 20.90 10.25 -18.78
CA LEU A 106 21.03 8.79 -18.78
C LEU A 106 20.50 8.23 -17.47
N PHE A 107 19.58 7.27 -17.55
CA PHE A 107 19.06 6.54 -16.39
C PHE A 107 19.55 5.09 -16.41
N LEU A 108 20.27 4.69 -15.35
CA LEU A 108 20.74 3.32 -15.17
C LEU A 108 19.82 2.61 -14.17
N PHE A 109 19.20 1.51 -14.59
CA PHE A 109 18.39 0.66 -13.74
C PHE A 109 18.91 -0.77 -13.77
N ASN A 110 18.82 -1.45 -12.63
CA ASN A 110 19.19 -2.85 -12.54
C ASN A 110 17.96 -3.72 -12.85
N PHE A 111 18.16 -4.79 -13.61
CA PHE A 111 17.15 -5.81 -13.86
C PHE A 111 17.52 -7.05 -13.06
N VAL A 112 16.84 -7.25 -11.93
CA VAL A 112 16.88 -8.51 -11.19
C VAL A 112 15.46 -9.07 -11.22
N ILE A 113 15.32 -10.26 -11.81
CA ILE A 113 14.05 -11.01 -11.94
C ILE A 113 13.85 -11.87 -10.70
#